data_AF-A0AA49JK54-F1
#
_entry.id   AF-A0AA49JK54-F1
#
_cell.length_a   1.000
_cell.length_b   1.000
_cell.length_c   1.000
_cell.angle_alpha   90.00
_cell.angle_beta   90.00
_cell.angle_gamma   90.00
#
_symmetry.space_group_name_H-M   'P 1'
#
loop_
_entity.id
_entity.type
_entity.pdbx_description
1 polymer ?
#
loop_
_entity_poly.entity_id
_entity_poly.type
_entity_poly.pdbx_seq_one_letter_code
_entity_poly.pdbx_strand_id
1 'polypeptide(L)'
;MITKDNNNINLFYRNIRLFLVEHGLEDRDRIVGYSDIEIEGYEKLYGIQFPIEYRLFLKYFAKGGMRFFCGQTFKLEKLHDAFEVACELLSDRNEKLGNECFVISQWQGYNFYYLNMNDAESKVHLYMEGKGTTEMMTFQNWIKWQIRADLKSREQIEKRDLSHIETELNKI
;
A
#
# COMPACT_ATOMS: atom_id res chain seq x y z
N MET A 1 11.20 -22.78 -5.63
CA MET A 1 10.94 -22.76 -7.08
C MET A 1 10.21 -21.45 -7.36
N ILE A 2 10.90 -20.42 -7.88
CA ILE A 2 10.28 -19.11 -8.15
C ILE A 2 9.59 -19.24 -9.51
N THR A 3 8.26 -19.15 -9.54
CA THR A 3 7.49 -19.24 -10.78
C THR A 3 7.72 -18.00 -11.65
N LYS A 4 7.49 -18.12 -12.95
CA LYS A 4 7.64 -17.02 -13.92
C LYS A 4 6.80 -15.79 -13.53
N ASP A 5 5.65 -16.01 -12.90
CA ASP A 5 4.77 -14.95 -12.39
C ASP A 5 5.38 -14.19 -11.21
N ASN A 6 6.09 -14.88 -10.31
CA ASN A 6 6.81 -14.24 -9.18
C ASN A 6 7.95 -13.33 -9.64
N ASN A 7 8.56 -13.60 -10.80
CA ASN A 7 9.57 -12.73 -11.38
C ASN A 7 8.96 -11.45 -11.99
N ASN A 8 7.81 -11.58 -12.67
CA ASN A 8 7.12 -10.44 -13.27
C ASN A 8 6.61 -9.46 -12.21
N ILE A 9 6.01 -9.98 -11.14
CA ILE A 9 5.54 -9.15 -10.03
C ILE A 9 6.70 -8.47 -9.31
N ASN A 10 7.81 -9.17 -9.01
CA ASN A 10 8.99 -8.54 -8.42
C ASN A 10 9.53 -7.39 -9.31
N LEU A 11 9.63 -7.63 -10.62
CA LEU A 11 10.08 -6.61 -11.58
C LEU A 11 9.18 -5.37 -11.54
N PHE A 12 7.87 -5.53 -11.40
CA PHE A 12 6.94 -4.41 -11.22
C PHE A 12 7.31 -3.55 -10.00
N TYR A 13 7.45 -4.14 -8.80
CA TYR A 13 7.76 -3.38 -7.58
C TYR A 13 9.12 -2.68 -7.67
N ARG A 14 10.11 -3.36 -8.26
CA ARG A 14 11.41 -2.76 -8.54
C ARG A 14 11.31 -1.57 -9.50
N ASN A 15 10.55 -1.70 -10.59
CA ASN A 15 10.40 -0.65 -11.59
C ASN A 15 9.64 0.56 -11.04
N ILE A 16 8.61 0.35 -10.23
CA ILE A 16 7.92 1.43 -9.52
C ILE A 16 8.90 2.17 -8.59
N ARG A 17 9.74 1.45 -7.83
CA ARG A 17 10.75 2.09 -6.98
C ARG A 17 11.73 2.94 -7.78
N LEU A 18 12.21 2.44 -8.91
CA LEU A 18 13.13 3.19 -9.78
C LEU A 18 12.44 4.43 -10.36
N PHE A 19 11.24 4.27 -10.91
CA PHE A 19 10.42 5.34 -11.44
C PHE A 19 10.21 6.48 -10.42
N LEU A 20 9.83 6.15 -9.18
CA LEU A 20 9.62 7.15 -8.13
C LEU A 20 10.90 7.98 -7.85
N VAL A 21 12.07 7.35 -7.90
CA VAL A 21 13.35 8.01 -7.65
C VAL A 21 13.81 8.82 -8.87
N GLU A 22 13.71 8.27 -10.07
CA GLU A 22 14.16 8.89 -11.32
C GLU A 22 13.37 10.17 -11.65
N HIS A 23 12.08 10.19 -11.31
CA HIS A 23 11.20 11.33 -11.54
C HIS A 23 11.15 12.31 -10.36
N GLY A 24 11.94 12.10 -9.31
CA GLY A 24 12.00 12.97 -8.13
C GLY A 24 10.72 12.96 -7.28
N LEU A 25 9.92 11.90 -7.39
CA LEU A 25 8.72 11.71 -6.57
C LEU A 25 9.09 11.26 -5.16
N GLU A 26 10.19 10.52 -5.03
CA GLU A 26 10.78 10.08 -3.76
C GLU A 26 12.29 10.21 -3.69
N ASP A 27 12.80 10.40 -2.47
CA ASP A 27 14.23 10.37 -2.21
C ASP A 27 14.69 8.91 -2.09
N ARG A 28 15.82 8.56 -2.72
CA ARG A 28 16.41 7.21 -2.66
C ARG A 28 16.59 6.69 -1.23
N ASP A 29 16.95 7.58 -0.33
CA ASP A 29 17.22 7.26 1.08
C ASP A 29 15.95 7.19 1.94
N ARG A 30 14.80 7.66 1.42
CA ARG A 30 13.49 7.59 2.08
C ARG A 30 12.69 6.37 1.65
N ILE A 31 12.82 5.93 0.41
CA ILE A 31 12.14 4.74 -0.11
C ILE A 31 12.91 3.46 0.23
N VAL A 32 12.77 3.08 1.50
CA VAL A 32 13.41 1.93 2.14
C VAL A 32 12.33 0.92 2.50
N GLY A 33 12.55 -0.35 2.20
CA GLY A 33 11.66 -1.44 2.62
C GLY A 33 12.27 -2.33 3.69
N TYR A 34 11.47 -3.29 4.13
CA TYR A 34 11.87 -4.31 5.10
C TYR A 34 12.71 -5.41 4.46
N SER A 35 13.65 -5.96 5.21
CA SER A 35 14.32 -7.20 4.83
C SER A 35 13.38 -8.40 4.97
N ASP A 36 13.69 -9.51 4.29
CA ASP A 36 12.88 -10.72 4.37
C ASP A 36 12.77 -11.24 5.83
N ILE A 37 13.86 -11.13 6.61
CA ILE A 37 13.90 -11.52 8.03
C ILE A 37 12.95 -10.65 8.88
N GLU A 38 12.92 -9.34 8.62
CA GLU A 38 12.00 -8.44 9.33
C GLU A 38 10.54 -8.77 9.00
N ILE A 39 10.23 -8.98 7.73
CA ILE A 39 8.87 -9.35 7.28
C ILE A 39 8.43 -10.66 7.96
N GLU A 40 9.29 -11.69 7.95
CA GLU A 40 9.02 -12.96 8.63
C GLU A 40 8.85 -12.80 10.15
N GLY A 41 9.55 -11.86 10.76
CA GLY A 41 9.37 -11.51 12.17
C GLY A 41 7.96 -10.99 12.46
N TYR A 42 7.46 -10.09 11.62
CA TYR A 42 6.10 -9.54 11.76
C TYR A 42 5.01 -10.54 11.39
N GLU A 43 5.21 -11.39 10.39
CA GLU A 43 4.31 -12.50 10.08
C GLU A 43 4.12 -13.42 11.29
N LYS A 44 5.21 -13.77 11.98
CA LYS A 44 5.16 -14.55 13.23
C LYS A 44 4.45 -13.78 14.34
N LEU A 45 4.72 -12.48 14.48
CA LEU A 45 4.08 -11.63 15.49
C LEU A 45 2.56 -11.56 15.30
N TYR A 46 2.10 -11.43 14.05
CA TYR A 46 0.68 -11.35 13.71
C TYR A 46 0.01 -12.72 13.53
N GLY A 47 0.78 -13.81 13.51
CA GLY A 47 0.24 -15.16 13.32
C GLY A 47 -0.33 -15.41 11.91
N ILE A 48 0.18 -14.70 10.90
CA ILE A 48 -0.29 -14.76 9.51
C ILE A 48 0.88 -14.88 8.54
N GLN A 49 0.60 -15.31 7.31
CA GLN A 49 1.54 -15.19 6.19
C GLN A 49 1.05 -14.09 5.26
N PHE A 50 1.91 -13.11 4.97
CA PHE A 50 1.53 -12.03 4.08
C PHE A 50 1.47 -12.52 2.63
N PRO A 51 0.48 -12.07 1.84
CA PRO A 51 0.45 -12.35 0.41
C PRO A 51 1.70 -11.80 -0.28
N ILE A 52 2.12 -12.44 -1.38
CA ILE A 52 3.38 -12.11 -2.05
C ILE A 52 3.44 -10.66 -2.52
N GLU A 53 2.32 -10.11 -2.99
CA GLU A 53 2.16 -8.70 -3.37
C GLU A 53 2.49 -7.79 -2.19
N TYR A 54 1.92 -8.07 -1.02
CA TYR A 54 2.13 -7.27 0.18
C TYR A 54 3.56 -7.43 0.70
N ARG A 55 4.14 -8.63 0.68
CA ARG A 55 5.55 -8.84 1.01
C ARG A 55 6.48 -8.01 0.12
N LEU A 56 6.22 -7.99 -1.19
CA LEU A 56 7.01 -7.18 -2.13
C LEU A 56 6.80 -5.69 -1.88
N PHE A 57 5.58 -5.24 -1.62
CA PHE A 57 5.32 -3.87 -1.20
C PHE A 57 6.15 -3.49 0.03
N LEU A 58 6.11 -4.30 1.09
CA LEU A 58 6.89 -4.09 2.31
C LEU A 58 8.40 -4.02 2.02
N LYS A 59 8.88 -4.90 1.15
CA LYS A 59 10.30 -5.02 0.78
C LYS A 59 10.85 -3.84 -0.01
N TYR A 60 10.01 -3.20 -0.84
CA TYR A 60 10.45 -2.08 -1.69
C TYR A 60 10.16 -0.70 -1.10
N PHE A 61 9.16 -0.59 -0.21
CA PHE A 61 8.53 0.72 0.06
C PHE A 61 8.30 1.04 1.55
N ALA A 62 7.82 0.09 2.35
CA ALA A 62 6.99 0.41 3.52
C ALA A 62 7.73 0.73 4.84
N LYS A 63 9.05 0.61 4.89
CA LYS A 63 9.82 0.84 6.14
C LYS A 63 10.17 2.31 6.35
N GLY A 64 10.49 3.00 5.25
CA GLY A 64 10.80 4.41 5.26
C GLY A 64 9.56 5.31 5.35
N GLY A 65 9.78 6.62 5.32
CA GLY A 65 8.72 7.61 5.24
C GLY A 65 8.48 8.01 3.78
N MET A 66 7.52 7.35 3.13
CA MET A 66 7.11 7.68 1.76
C MET A 66 6.25 8.94 1.75
N ARG A 67 6.53 9.87 0.83
CA ARG A 67 5.75 11.08 0.57
C ARG A 67 4.52 10.81 -0.31
N PHE A 68 4.63 9.94 -1.33
CA PHE A 68 3.58 9.74 -2.33
C PHE A 68 2.30 9.07 -1.80
N PHE A 69 2.31 8.64 -0.54
CA PHE A 69 1.14 8.10 0.16
C PHE A 69 0.39 9.16 0.98
N CYS A 70 0.58 10.45 0.70
CA CYS A 70 -0.17 11.56 1.32
C CYS A 70 -0.18 11.54 2.86
N GLY A 71 0.95 11.12 3.46
CA GLY A 71 1.10 11.04 4.92
C GLY A 71 0.53 9.77 5.58
N GLN A 72 0.06 8.79 4.79
CA GLN A 72 -0.29 7.47 5.31
C GLN A 72 0.95 6.69 5.73
N THR A 73 0.79 5.86 6.77
CA THR A 73 1.86 4.98 7.26
C THR A 73 1.52 3.53 6.96
N PHE A 74 2.49 2.82 6.40
CA PHE A 74 2.43 1.38 6.14
C PHE A 74 3.47 0.61 6.97
N LYS A 75 4.03 1.28 7.97
CA LYS A 75 5.05 0.70 8.84
C LYS A 75 4.44 -0.44 9.64
N LEU A 76 5.12 -1.59 9.67
CA LEU A 76 4.63 -2.79 10.32
C LEU A 76 4.41 -2.54 11.81
N GLU A 77 5.31 -1.83 12.49
CA GLU A 77 5.15 -1.45 13.90
C GLU A 77 3.92 -0.54 14.19
N LYS A 78 3.27 0.01 13.16
CA LYS A 78 2.10 0.90 13.26
C LYS A 78 0.79 0.26 12.85
N LEU A 79 0.80 -1.02 12.43
CA LEU A 79 -0.42 -1.68 11.98
C LEU A 79 -1.39 -2.02 13.11
N HIS A 80 -0.90 -2.14 14.35
CA HIS A 80 -1.78 -2.32 15.51
C HIS A 80 -2.68 -1.09 15.71
N ASP A 81 -2.07 0.11 15.73
CA ASP A 81 -2.80 1.39 15.78
C ASP A 81 -3.82 1.48 14.63
N ALA A 82 -3.46 1.02 13.43
CA ALA A 82 -4.38 1.01 12.29
C ALA A 82 -5.55 0.03 12.46
N PHE A 83 -5.29 -1.14 13.05
CA PHE A 83 -6.33 -2.13 13.34
C PHE A 83 -7.31 -1.64 14.42
N GLU A 84 -6.83 -0.97 15.47
CA GLU A 84 -7.69 -0.37 16.49
C GLU A 84 -8.65 0.66 15.88
N VAL A 85 -8.13 1.57 15.05
CA VAL A 85 -8.96 2.54 14.29
C VAL A 85 -10.01 1.83 13.43
N ALA A 86 -9.64 0.74 12.76
CA ALA A 86 -10.60 -0.03 11.97
C ALA A 86 -11.71 -0.65 12.82
N CYS A 87 -11.38 -1.16 14.01
CA CYS A 87 -12.36 -1.68 14.95
C CYS A 87 -13.33 -0.60 15.44
N GLU A 88 -12.83 0.58 15.80
CA GLU A 88 -13.64 1.73 16.22
C GLU A 88 -14.64 2.12 15.11
N LEU A 89 -14.14 2.35 13.90
CA LEU A 89 -14.93 2.77 12.75
C LEU A 89 -16.03 1.78 12.32
N LEU A 90 -15.79 0.48 12.50
CA LEU A 90 -16.77 -0.56 12.20
C LEU A 90 -17.79 -0.73 13.34
N SER A 91 -17.35 -0.54 14.58
CA SER A 91 -18.21 -0.66 15.76
C SER A 91 -19.34 0.38 15.75
N ASP A 92 -19.07 1.60 15.26
CA ASP A 92 -20.06 2.66 15.09
C ASP A 92 -21.20 2.27 14.13
N ARG A 93 -20.97 1.28 13.27
CA ARG A 93 -21.98 0.75 12.32
C ARG A 93 -22.49 -0.64 12.70
N ASN A 94 -22.09 -1.16 13.87
CA ASN A 94 -22.35 -2.53 14.30
C ASN A 94 -21.83 -3.58 13.26
N GLU A 95 -20.77 -3.22 12.54
CA GLU A 95 -20.05 -4.07 11.60
C GLU A 95 -18.78 -4.63 12.28
N LYS A 96 -18.20 -5.69 11.71
CA LYS A 96 -16.92 -6.25 12.17
C LYS A 96 -16.06 -6.61 10.99
N LEU A 97 -14.75 -6.47 11.16
CA LEU A 97 -13.78 -6.92 10.19
C LEU A 97 -13.72 -8.45 10.22
N GLY A 98 -13.71 -9.10 9.05
CA GLY A 98 -13.56 -10.55 8.96
C GLY A 98 -12.24 -11.02 9.57
N ASN A 99 -12.20 -12.24 10.10
CA ASN A 99 -10.98 -12.82 10.68
C ASN A 99 -9.89 -13.06 9.61
N GLU A 100 -10.32 -13.18 8.37
CA GLU A 100 -9.47 -13.28 7.19
C GLU A 100 -8.94 -11.94 6.70
N CYS A 101 -9.36 -10.82 7.30
CA CYS A 101 -8.96 -9.50 6.85
C CYS A 101 -7.79 -8.95 7.66
N PHE A 102 -6.85 -8.29 6.99
CA PHE A 102 -5.68 -7.69 7.61
C PHE A 102 -5.56 -6.21 7.24
N VAL A 103 -5.54 -5.34 8.24
CA VAL A 103 -5.42 -3.88 8.04
C VAL A 103 -3.97 -3.52 7.73
N ILE A 104 -3.76 -2.81 6.63
CA ILE A 104 -2.41 -2.47 6.13
C ILE A 104 -2.07 -0.98 6.24
N SER A 105 -3.07 -0.13 6.51
CA SER A 105 -2.89 1.31 6.75
C SER A 105 -4.20 1.94 7.21
N GLN A 106 -4.11 3.09 7.87
CA GLN A 106 -5.22 4.02 8.09
C GLN A 106 -4.80 5.44 7.74
N TRP A 107 -5.78 6.30 7.46
CA TRP A 107 -5.53 7.72 7.28
C TRP A 107 -6.48 8.57 8.14
N GLN A 108 -5.89 9.26 9.11
CA GLN A 108 -6.53 10.26 9.97
C GLN A 108 -7.80 9.79 10.69
N GLY A 109 -7.92 8.47 10.96
CA GLY A 109 -9.01 7.94 11.78
C GLY A 109 -10.38 7.81 11.12
N TYR A 110 -10.55 8.14 9.82
CA TYR A 110 -11.85 8.02 9.12
C TYR A 110 -11.84 7.02 7.95
N ASN A 111 -10.69 6.39 7.68
CA ASN A 111 -10.60 5.32 6.69
C ASN A 111 -9.44 4.37 7.02
N PHE A 112 -9.54 3.17 6.46
CA PHE A 112 -8.47 2.18 6.50
C PHE A 112 -8.42 1.34 5.23
N TYR A 113 -7.22 0.91 4.89
CA TYR A 113 -6.99 -0.10 3.85
C TYR A 113 -6.79 -1.47 4.50
N TYR A 114 -7.38 -2.50 3.90
CA TYR A 114 -7.21 -3.87 4.34
C TYR A 114 -7.10 -4.84 3.17
N LEU A 115 -6.57 -6.03 3.45
CA LEU A 115 -6.51 -7.15 2.53
C LEU A 115 -7.43 -8.25 3.02
N ASN A 116 -8.08 -8.96 2.12
CA ASN A 116 -8.59 -10.28 2.43
C ASN A 116 -7.47 -11.31 2.20
N MET A 117 -7.01 -11.96 3.26
CA MET A 117 -5.89 -12.90 3.26
C MET A 117 -6.23 -14.22 2.55
N ASN A 118 -7.52 -14.49 2.32
CA ASN A 118 -7.98 -15.63 1.51
C ASN A 118 -8.15 -15.27 0.03
N ASP A 119 -8.01 -14.00 -0.36
CA ASP A 119 -8.10 -13.59 -1.76
C ASP A 119 -6.78 -13.87 -2.48
N ALA A 120 -6.84 -14.73 -3.50
CA ALA A 120 -5.69 -15.09 -4.32
C ALA A 120 -5.12 -13.92 -5.12
N GLU A 121 -5.93 -12.87 -5.37
CA GLU A 121 -5.50 -11.68 -6.12
C GLU A 121 -4.95 -10.56 -5.22
N SER A 122 -4.93 -10.77 -3.89
CA SER A 122 -4.43 -9.79 -2.92
C SER A 122 -5.02 -8.40 -3.13
N LYS A 123 -6.35 -8.31 -3.32
CA LYS A 123 -7.02 -7.01 -3.53
C LYS A 123 -6.89 -6.14 -2.29
N VAL A 124 -6.61 -4.87 -2.54
CA VAL A 124 -6.64 -3.81 -1.52
C VAL A 124 -8.06 -3.27 -1.46
N HIS A 125 -8.64 -3.35 -0.28
CA HIS A 125 -9.96 -2.83 0.04
C HIS A 125 -9.82 -1.51 0.78
N LEU A 126 -10.69 -0.54 0.47
CA LEU A 126 -10.82 0.72 1.22
C LEU A 126 -12.15 0.75 1.94
N TYR A 127 -12.11 0.94 3.26
CA TYR A 127 -13.27 1.36 4.04
C TYR A 127 -13.19 2.86 4.33
N MET A 128 -14.29 3.58 4.13
CA MET A 128 -14.44 4.99 4.52
C MET A 128 -15.67 5.19 5.40
N GLU A 129 -15.52 5.95 6.48
CA GLU A 129 -16.64 6.36 7.32
C GLU A 129 -17.76 7.00 6.49
N GLY A 130 -19.01 6.65 6.82
CA GLY A 130 -20.20 7.11 6.09
C GLY A 130 -20.43 6.49 4.71
N LYS A 131 -19.40 5.93 4.06
CA LYS A 131 -19.49 5.30 2.73
C LYS A 131 -19.39 3.77 2.76
N GLY A 132 -18.79 3.20 3.81
CA GLY A 132 -18.51 1.77 3.90
C GLY A 132 -17.34 1.33 3.02
N THR A 133 -17.27 0.02 2.73
CA THR A 133 -16.25 -0.53 1.83
C THR A 133 -16.55 -0.11 0.38
N THR A 134 -15.61 0.55 -0.29
CA THR A 134 -15.93 1.26 -1.54
C THR A 134 -15.08 0.95 -2.76
N GLU A 135 -13.89 0.37 -2.65
CA GLU A 135 -13.10 0.02 -3.84
C GLU A 135 -12.25 -1.21 -3.57
N MET A 136 -12.13 -2.08 -4.57
CA MET A 136 -11.21 -3.22 -4.59
C MET A 136 -10.32 -3.08 -5.81
N MET A 137 -9.01 -3.01 -5.61
CA MET A 137 -8.03 -3.00 -6.69
C MET A 137 -6.96 -4.05 -6.40
N THR A 138 -6.41 -4.67 -7.43
CA THR A 138 -5.17 -5.45 -7.24
C THR A 138 -4.09 -4.55 -6.66
N PHE A 139 -3.18 -5.11 -5.88
CA PHE A 139 -2.12 -4.34 -5.22
C PHE A 139 -1.32 -3.44 -6.18
N GLN A 140 -1.02 -3.95 -7.39
CA GLN A 140 -0.31 -3.21 -8.43
C GLN A 140 -1.12 -1.99 -8.94
N ASN A 141 -2.41 -2.18 -9.17
CA ASN A 141 -3.28 -1.10 -9.61
C ASN A 141 -3.52 -0.06 -8.50
N TRP A 142 -3.61 -0.52 -7.24
CA TRP A 142 -3.68 0.35 -6.08
C TRP A 142 -2.42 1.23 -5.96
N ILE A 143 -1.21 0.68 -6.10
CA ILE A 143 0.03 1.48 -6.09
C ILE A 143 0.03 2.52 -7.21
N LYS A 144 -0.32 2.13 -8.44
CA LYS A 144 -0.43 3.08 -9.57
C LYS A 144 -1.46 4.17 -9.30
N TRP A 145 -2.60 3.83 -8.70
CA TRP A 145 -3.62 4.79 -8.33
C TRP A 145 -3.11 5.80 -7.29
N GLN A 146 -2.38 5.35 -6.26
CA GLN A 146 -1.76 6.21 -5.25
C GLN A 146 -0.77 7.20 -5.88
N ILE A 147 0.09 6.70 -6.79
CA ILE A 147 1.05 7.55 -7.51
C ILE A 147 0.32 8.59 -8.37
N ARG A 148 -0.75 8.22 -9.09
CA ARG A 148 -1.54 9.18 -9.87
C ARG A 148 -2.23 10.21 -8.99
N ALA A 149 -2.73 9.81 -7.82
CA ALA A 149 -3.34 10.73 -6.86
C ALA A 149 -2.32 11.76 -6.35
N ASP A 150 -1.10 11.31 -6.01
CA ASP A 150 0.02 12.18 -5.63
C ASP A 150 0.42 13.13 -6.77
N LEU A 151 0.60 12.63 -8.00
CA LEU A 151 0.92 13.45 -9.16
C LEU A 151 -0.11 14.57 -9.36
N LYS A 152 -1.40 14.23 -9.36
CA LYS A 152 -2.49 15.23 -9.48
C LYS A 152 -2.46 16.26 -8.35
N SER A 153 -2.16 15.84 -7.12
CA SER A 153 -2.03 16.76 -5.99
C SER A 153 -0.86 17.73 -6.20
N ARG A 154 0.30 17.23 -6.66
CA ARG A 154 1.47 18.05 -6.96
C ARG A 154 1.24 19.01 -8.13
N GLU A 155 0.58 18.58 -9.21
CA GLU A 155 0.22 19.46 -10.33
C GLU A 155 -0.60 20.67 -9.85
N GLN A 156 -1.55 20.44 -8.95
CA GLN A 156 -2.39 21.50 -8.37
C GLN A 156 -1.59 22.45 -7.47
N ILE A 157 -0.68 21.92 -6.65
CA ILE A 157 0.12 22.71 -5.70
C ILE A 157 1.23 23.48 -6.41
N GLU A 158 1.98 22.81 -7.27
CA GLU A 158 3.17 23.32 -7.95
C GLU A 158 2.84 24.07 -9.25
N LYS A 159 1.59 23.96 -9.75
CA LYS A 159 1.15 24.53 -11.03
C LYS A 159 2.03 24.09 -12.20
N ARG A 160 2.43 22.82 -12.19
CA ARG A 160 3.28 22.18 -13.19
C ARG A 160 2.52 21.05 -13.87
N ASP A 161 2.75 20.85 -15.17
CA ASP A 161 2.24 19.70 -15.91
C ASP A 161 3.15 18.47 -15.69
N LEU A 162 2.57 17.39 -15.15
CA LEU A 162 3.21 16.11 -14.89
C LEU A 162 2.58 14.97 -15.72
N SER A 163 1.74 15.29 -16.72
CA SER A 163 1.08 14.30 -17.59
C SER A 163 2.04 13.36 -18.33
N HIS A 164 3.26 13.84 -18.66
CA HIS A 164 4.33 13.00 -19.21
C HIS A 164 4.75 11.89 -18.25
N ILE A 165 4.82 12.16 -16.95
CA ILE A 165 5.16 11.20 -15.89
C ILE A 165 4.06 10.14 -15.78
N GLU A 166 2.78 10.57 -15.81
CA GLU A 166 1.65 9.64 -15.82
C GLU A 166 1.66 8.71 -17.04
N THR A 167 2.05 9.22 -18.21
CA THR A 167 2.18 8.43 -19.44
C THR A 167 3.27 7.35 -19.32
N GLU A 168 4.36 7.65 -18.62
CA GLU A 168 5.43 6.67 -18.37
C GLU A 168 5.05 5.62 -17.33
N LEU A 169 4.30 6.00 -16.29
CA LEU A 169 3.75 5.06 -15.31
C LEU A 169 2.87 3.98 -15.95
N ASN A 170 2.18 4.30 -17.05
CA ASN A 170 1.33 3.35 -17.78
C ASN A 170 2.12 2.27 -18.54
N LYS A 171 3.43 2.46 -18.74
CA LYS A 171 4.32 1.51 -19.44
C LYS A 171 4.92 0.46 -18.50
N ILE A 172 4.82 0.68 -17.19
CA ILE A 172 5.21 -0.26 -16.12
C ILE A 172 4.06 -1.21 -15.86
#